data_AF-A0A9D7P7Z8-F1
#
_entry.id   AF-A0A9D7P7Z8-F1
#
_cell.length_a   1.000
_cell.length_b   1.000
_cell.length_c   1.000
_cell.angle_alpha   90.00
_cell.angle_beta   90.00
_cell.angle_gamma   90.00
#
_symmetry.space_group_name_H-M   'P 1'
#
loop_
_entity.id
_entity.type
_entity.pdbx_description
1 polymer ?
#
loop_
_entity_poly.entity_id
_entity_poly.type
_entity_poly.pdbx_seq_one_letter_code
_entity_poly.pdbx_strand_id
1 'polypeptide(L)'
;MDGCAVQIPVKIEANLPAPQMGETGKNVEITFWRADWQAMVDGRPDSIKERYPNASVDHYPFEAQSLEKGSAAQTEMATRYSPAAALGNRRVGPRSNPVEDLIAEGPGTLSPAASTTSKGRGLKTADGWSVIITRRVPAGLASGSRTQTAFAIWEGSHNEVGARKMRTGWIPLLMKGK
;
A
#
# COMPACT_ATOMS: atom_id res chain seq x y z
N MET A 1 0.75 -11.36 3.97
CA MET A 1 0.55 -10.08 4.70
C MET A 1 -0.88 -9.66 4.51
N ASP A 2 -1.57 -9.22 5.57
CA ASP A 2 -2.93 -8.70 5.39
C ASP A 2 -2.92 -7.38 4.62
N GLY A 3 -3.93 -7.16 3.79
CA GLY A 3 -4.09 -5.94 3.03
C GLY A 3 -5.48 -5.77 2.47
N CYS A 4 -5.85 -4.53 2.15
CA CYS A 4 -7.11 -4.21 1.51
C CYS A 4 -6.93 -3.05 0.53
N ALA A 5 -7.66 -3.07 -0.57
CA ALA A 5 -7.61 -2.02 -1.58
C ALA A 5 -8.99 -1.58 -2.02
N VAL A 6 -9.09 -0.30 -2.39
CA VAL A 6 -10.25 0.31 -3.04
C VAL A 6 -9.84 0.75 -4.43
N GLN A 7 -10.59 0.34 -5.44
CA GLN A 7 -10.39 0.68 -6.84
C GLN A 7 -11.56 1.52 -7.36
N ILE A 8 -11.27 2.59 -8.09
CA ILE A 8 -12.27 3.46 -8.72
C ILE A 8 -11.82 3.77 -10.16
N PRO A 9 -12.72 3.85 -11.15
CA PRO A 9 -12.39 4.35 -12.47
C PRO A 9 -11.86 5.79 -12.42
N VAL A 10 -10.85 6.11 -13.22
CA VAL A 10 -10.32 7.49 -13.31
C VAL A 10 -11.36 8.44 -13.92
N LYS A 11 -12.08 7.96 -14.93
CA LYS A 11 -13.11 8.72 -15.66
C LYS A 11 -14.50 8.26 -15.28
N ILE A 12 -15.44 9.20 -15.20
CA ILE A 12 -16.87 8.93 -14.99
C ILE A 12 -17.52 8.81 -16.36
N GLU A 13 -17.74 7.59 -16.81
CA GLU A 13 -18.32 7.30 -18.12
C GLU A 13 -19.18 6.03 -18.09
N ALA A 14 -20.04 5.87 -19.10
CA ALA A 14 -20.92 4.71 -19.19
C ALA A 14 -20.15 3.40 -19.47
N ASN A 15 -19.09 3.48 -20.29
CA ASN A 15 -18.28 2.33 -20.67
C ASN A 15 -17.10 2.15 -19.72
N LEU A 16 -17.37 1.51 -18.59
CA LEU A 16 -16.40 1.33 -17.51
C LEU A 16 -15.18 0.49 -17.94
N PRO A 17 -14.00 0.73 -17.35
CA PRO A 17 -12.86 -0.18 -17.47
C PRO A 17 -13.18 -1.59 -16.97
N ALA A 18 -12.39 -2.57 -17.38
CA ALA A 18 -12.46 -3.90 -16.78
C ALA A 18 -12.20 -3.84 -15.25
N PRO A 19 -13.00 -4.54 -14.42
CA PRO A 19 -12.81 -4.51 -12.96
C PRO A 19 -11.49 -5.15 -12.52
N GLN A 20 -10.82 -5.91 -13.39
CA GLN A 20 -9.49 -6.48 -13.20
C GLN A 20 -8.38 -5.44 -13.44
N MET A 21 -8.43 -4.35 -12.67
CA MET A 21 -7.40 -3.31 -12.67
C MET A 21 -7.33 -2.47 -13.95
N GLY A 22 -8.45 -2.27 -14.65
CA GLY A 22 -8.47 -1.47 -15.86
C GLY A 22 -8.27 -2.27 -17.14
N GLU A 23 -8.14 -1.54 -18.24
CA GLU A 23 -7.76 -2.05 -19.56
C GLU A 23 -7.01 -0.95 -20.31
N THR A 24 -6.36 -1.27 -21.43
CA THR A 24 -5.57 -0.30 -22.20
C THR A 24 -6.38 0.94 -22.55
N GLY A 25 -5.88 2.12 -22.16
CA GLY A 25 -6.57 3.40 -22.38
C GLY A 25 -7.74 3.71 -21.43
N LYS A 26 -8.06 2.78 -20.50
CA LYS A 26 -9.05 2.98 -19.43
C LYS A 26 -8.47 2.63 -18.06
N ASN A 27 -7.93 3.65 -17.44
CA ASN A 27 -7.20 3.55 -16.19
C ASN A 27 -8.14 3.45 -14.98
N VAL A 28 -7.64 2.80 -13.94
CA VAL A 28 -8.23 2.81 -12.60
C VAL A 28 -7.23 3.36 -11.59
N GLU A 29 -7.75 4.03 -10.55
CA GLU A 29 -7.00 4.43 -9.37
C GLU A 29 -7.28 3.45 -8.23
N ILE A 30 -6.21 2.95 -7.61
CA ILE A 30 -6.26 1.97 -6.53
C ILE A 30 -5.57 2.57 -5.31
N THR A 31 -6.26 2.65 -4.18
CA THR A 31 -5.63 2.95 -2.89
C THR A 31 -5.48 1.65 -2.12
N PHE A 32 -4.24 1.28 -1.80
CA PHE A 32 -3.89 -0.01 -1.19
C PHE A 32 -3.32 0.18 0.21
N TRP A 33 -4.01 -0.35 1.23
CA TRP A 33 -3.57 -0.41 2.61
C TRP A 33 -2.84 -1.73 2.90
N ARG A 34 -1.80 -1.66 3.73
CA ARG A 34 -1.00 -2.82 4.13
C ARG A 34 -0.75 -2.88 5.64
N ALA A 35 -0.90 -4.07 6.22
CA ALA A 35 -0.71 -4.28 7.66
C ALA A 35 0.74 -4.06 8.12
N ASP A 36 1.76 -4.39 7.32
CA ASP A 36 3.15 -4.12 7.68
C ASP A 36 3.50 -2.64 7.68
N TRP A 37 2.89 -1.88 6.77
CA TRP A 37 3.04 -0.42 6.75
C TRP A 37 2.30 0.21 7.91
N GLN A 38 1.13 -0.32 8.29
CA GLN A 38 0.45 0.08 9.52
C GLN A 38 1.35 -0.11 10.75
N ALA A 39 2.00 -1.27 10.89
CA ALA A 39 2.89 -1.51 12.01
C ALA A 39 4.06 -0.52 12.06
N MET A 40 4.63 -0.14 10.91
CA MET A 40 5.69 0.89 10.85
C MET A 40 5.17 2.27 11.25
N VAL A 41 3.98 2.66 10.78
CA VAL A 41 3.32 3.91 11.17
C VAL A 41 2.99 3.93 12.65
N ASP A 42 2.66 2.79 13.23
CA ASP A 42 2.41 2.60 14.67
C ASP A 42 3.70 2.49 15.50
N GLY A 43 4.88 2.65 14.87
CA GLY A 43 6.17 2.76 15.55
C GLY A 43 7.02 1.49 15.57
N ARG A 44 6.59 0.39 14.94
CA ARG A 44 7.44 -0.81 14.82
C ARG A 44 8.66 -0.50 13.96
N PRO A 45 9.89 -0.68 14.48
CA PRO A 45 11.11 -0.46 13.69
C PRO A 45 11.19 -1.37 12.45
N ASP A 46 11.83 -0.85 11.41
CA ASP A 46 12.18 -1.60 10.20
C ASP A 46 13.45 -2.43 10.44
N SER A 47 13.39 -3.41 11.35
CA SER A 47 14.51 -4.31 11.67
C SER A 47 14.13 -5.78 11.45
N ILE A 48 15.13 -6.63 11.23
CA ILE A 48 14.90 -8.09 11.09
C ILE A 48 14.26 -8.64 12.37
N LYS A 49 14.78 -8.25 13.54
CA LYS A 49 14.31 -8.72 14.84
C LYS A 49 12.82 -8.39 15.07
N GLU A 50 12.39 -7.18 14.72
CA GLU A 50 11.00 -6.74 14.88
C GLU A 50 10.04 -7.40 13.88
N ARG A 51 10.54 -7.80 12.71
CA ARG A 51 9.74 -8.55 11.72
C ARG A 51 9.70 -10.04 12.00
N TYR A 52 10.80 -10.58 12.48
CA TYR A 52 11.02 -12.00 12.74
C TYR A 52 11.61 -12.15 14.14
N PRO A 53 10.76 -12.20 15.18
CA PRO A 53 11.21 -12.21 16.58
C PRO A 53 12.15 -13.37 16.93
N ASN A 54 12.05 -14.46 16.18
CA ASN A 54 12.86 -15.66 16.35
C ASN A 54 14.13 -15.67 15.48
N ALA A 55 14.41 -14.61 14.72
CA ALA A 55 15.62 -14.49 13.93
C ALA A 55 16.77 -13.95 14.79
N SER A 56 17.90 -14.65 14.78
CA SER A 56 19.17 -14.18 15.34
C SER A 56 20.01 -13.53 14.24
N VAL A 57 20.62 -12.40 14.56
CA VAL A 57 21.69 -11.80 13.76
C VAL A 57 22.90 -11.67 14.66
N ASP A 58 24.05 -12.20 14.22
CA ASP A 58 25.26 -12.18 15.03
C ASP A 58 25.79 -10.76 15.20
N HIS A 59 26.18 -10.13 14.08
CA HIS A 59 26.65 -8.74 14.08
C HIS A 59 26.55 -8.14 12.68
N TYR A 60 26.03 -6.91 12.61
CA TYR A 60 26.13 -6.14 11.38
C TYR A 60 27.42 -5.30 11.36
N PRO A 61 28.19 -5.29 10.25
CA PRO A 61 29.39 -4.45 10.15
C PRO A 61 29.15 -2.96 10.42
N PHE A 62 27.94 -2.45 10.16
CA PHE A 62 27.57 -1.06 10.45
C PHE A 62 27.31 -0.79 11.94
N GLU A 63 27.24 -1.81 12.79
CA GLU A 63 27.13 -1.69 14.25
C GLU A 63 28.50 -1.76 14.96
N ALA A 64 29.60 -1.87 14.20
CA ALA A 64 30.94 -1.93 14.74
C ALA A 64 31.28 -0.67 15.56
N GLN A 65 31.97 -0.85 16.70
CA GLN A 65 32.37 0.25 17.60
C GLN A 65 33.26 1.30 16.94
N SER A 66 33.96 0.95 15.86
CA SER A 66 34.79 1.86 15.07
C SER A 66 33.97 2.90 14.29
N LEU A 67 32.66 2.67 14.13
CA LEU A 67 31.75 3.63 13.52
C LEU A 67 31.02 4.42 14.60
N GLU A 68 31.15 5.74 14.56
CA GLU A 68 30.36 6.62 15.40
C GLU A 68 28.86 6.47 15.09
N LYS A 69 28.04 6.36 16.14
CA LYS A 69 26.59 6.17 16.02
C LYS A 69 25.94 7.39 15.38
N GLY A 70 25.17 7.17 14.31
CA GLY A 70 24.53 8.23 13.53
C GLY A 70 25.45 8.92 12.52
N SER A 71 26.71 8.47 12.39
CA SER A 71 27.65 9.04 11.41
C SER A 71 27.24 8.73 9.97
N ALA A 72 27.74 9.56 9.04
CA ALA A 72 27.61 9.30 7.60
C ALA A 72 28.28 7.96 7.22
N ALA A 73 29.42 7.62 7.82
CA ALA A 73 30.12 6.36 7.59
C ALA A 73 29.29 5.13 8.03
N GLN A 74 28.62 5.22 9.19
CA GLN A 74 27.69 4.17 9.62
C GLN A 74 26.52 4.02 8.63
N THR A 75 25.94 5.14 8.19
CA THR A 75 24.81 5.15 7.25
C THR A 75 25.20 4.58 5.89
N GLU A 76 26.37 4.94 5.36
CA GLU A 76 26.90 4.41 4.11
C GLU A 76 27.13 2.90 4.22
N MET A 77 27.77 2.44 5.31
CA MET A 77 27.96 1.01 5.57
C MET A 77 26.62 0.28 5.66
N ALA A 78 25.64 0.80 6.40
CA ALA A 78 24.30 0.22 6.51
C ALA A 78 23.61 0.11 5.14
N THR A 79 23.77 1.12 4.29
CA THR A 79 23.21 1.13 2.93
C THR A 79 23.80 0.03 2.05
N ARG A 80 25.11 -0.27 2.18
CA ARG A 80 25.77 -1.37 1.43
C ARG A 80 25.17 -2.75 1.74
N TYR A 81 24.67 -2.94 2.96
CA TYR A 81 24.00 -4.19 3.38
C TYR A 81 22.47 -4.14 3.25
N SER A 82 21.92 -3.06 2.70
CA SER A 82 20.50 -2.91 2.41
C SER A 82 20.27 -2.64 0.91
N PRO A 83 20.44 -3.66 0.04
CA PRO A 83 20.35 -3.48 -1.41
C PRO A 83 18.98 -2.96 -1.86
N ALA A 84 17.91 -3.34 -1.15
CA ALA A 84 16.57 -2.82 -1.42
C ALA A 84 16.49 -1.30 -1.16
N ALA A 85 17.08 -0.81 -0.06
CA ALA A 85 17.14 0.61 0.23
C ALA A 85 18.04 1.35 -0.76
N ALA A 86 19.21 0.79 -1.08
CA ALA A 86 20.17 1.35 -2.02
C ALA A 86 19.57 1.54 -3.43
N LEU A 87 18.66 0.66 -3.86
CA LEU A 87 17.93 0.76 -5.13
C LEU A 87 16.65 1.61 -5.04
N GLY A 88 16.40 2.27 -3.91
CA GLY A 88 15.18 3.07 -3.71
C GLY A 88 13.91 2.23 -3.77
N ASN A 89 13.96 0.95 -3.41
CA ASN A 89 12.80 0.09 -3.40
C ASN A 89 11.76 0.68 -2.45
N ARG A 90 10.66 1.14 -3.02
CA ARG A 90 9.59 1.78 -2.25
C ARG A 90 9.08 0.88 -1.13
N ARG A 91 9.19 -0.45 -1.20
CA ARG A 91 8.69 -1.31 -0.12
C ARG A 91 9.48 -1.19 1.19
N VAL A 92 10.64 -0.53 1.21
CA VAL A 92 11.47 -0.26 2.40
C VAL A 92 10.92 0.95 3.20
N GLY A 93 11.14 0.99 4.52
CA GLY A 93 10.74 2.07 5.43
C GLY A 93 11.78 3.21 5.55
N PRO A 94 11.57 4.20 6.45
CA PRO A 94 10.39 4.43 7.30
C PRO A 94 9.20 5.01 6.52
N ARG A 95 8.00 4.93 7.11
CA ARG A 95 6.75 5.38 6.47
C ARG A 95 5.88 6.16 7.44
N SER A 96 5.23 7.21 6.94
CA SER A 96 4.25 8.02 7.67
C SER A 96 2.80 7.74 7.27
N ASN A 97 2.58 6.83 6.32
CA ASN A 97 1.26 6.49 5.79
C ASN A 97 1.17 4.99 5.48
N PRO A 98 0.11 4.28 5.92
CA PRO A 98 -0.02 2.85 5.69
C PRO A 98 -0.70 2.49 4.36
N VAL A 99 -0.98 3.50 3.53
CA VAL A 99 -1.56 3.33 2.20
C VAL A 99 -0.62 3.84 1.10
N GLU A 100 -0.77 3.29 -0.10
CA GLU A 100 -0.23 3.85 -1.34
C GLU A 100 -1.35 4.08 -2.35
N ASP A 101 -1.20 5.13 -3.16
CA ASP A 101 -2.03 5.34 -4.34
C ASP A 101 -1.32 4.77 -5.57
N LEU A 102 -2.08 4.02 -6.35
CA LEU A 102 -1.63 3.26 -7.51
C LEU A 102 -2.55 3.54 -8.70
N ILE A 103 -2.01 3.35 -9.91
CA ILE A 103 -2.73 3.39 -11.16
C ILE A 103 -2.49 2.09 -11.93
N ALA A 104 -3.49 1.66 -12.70
CA ALA A 104 -3.37 0.51 -13.58
C ALA A 104 -4.23 0.68 -14.85
N GLU A 105 -3.76 0.08 -15.94
CA GLU A 105 -4.39 -0.06 -17.26
C GLU A 105 -4.49 -1.54 -17.64
N GLY A 106 -4.90 -2.37 -16.67
CA GLY A 106 -5.02 -3.81 -16.79
C GLY A 106 -4.01 -4.59 -15.96
N PRO A 107 -4.18 -5.93 -15.86
CA PRO A 107 -3.30 -6.79 -15.09
C PRO A 107 -1.84 -6.66 -15.53
N GLY A 108 -0.91 -6.57 -14.57
CA GLY A 108 0.52 -6.45 -14.84
C GLY A 108 1.03 -5.02 -15.07
N THR A 109 0.15 -4.03 -15.18
CA THR A 109 0.53 -2.61 -15.41
C THR A 109 0.56 -1.76 -14.13
N LEU A 110 0.28 -2.38 -12.98
CA LEU A 110 0.17 -1.67 -11.70
C LEU A 110 1.45 -0.91 -11.37
N SER A 111 1.31 0.40 -11.21
CA SER A 111 2.38 1.29 -10.83
C SER A 111 1.85 2.32 -9.83
N PRO A 112 2.70 2.90 -8.97
CA PRO A 112 2.23 3.96 -8.10
C PRO A 112 1.91 5.23 -8.87
N ALA A 113 0.92 5.94 -8.35
CA ALA A 113 0.56 7.26 -8.82
C ALA A 113 1.70 8.26 -8.59
N ALA A 114 1.67 9.37 -9.31
CA ALA A 114 2.67 10.44 -9.20
C ALA A 114 2.80 11.02 -7.78
N SER A 115 1.72 10.96 -6.99
CA SER A 115 1.73 11.31 -5.58
C SER A 115 0.73 10.45 -4.80
N THR A 116 1.03 10.16 -3.54
CA THR A 116 0.06 9.56 -2.60
C THR A 116 -0.62 10.68 -1.83
N THR A 117 -1.91 10.87 -2.06
CA THR A 117 -2.73 11.88 -1.37
C THR A 117 -3.71 11.24 -0.39
N SER A 118 -3.97 9.94 -0.55
CA SER A 118 -4.82 9.19 0.35
C SER A 118 -4.18 9.00 1.71
N LYS A 119 -5.02 8.83 2.73
CA LYS A 119 -4.66 8.47 4.09
C LYS A 119 -5.31 7.15 4.45
N GLY A 120 -4.75 6.43 5.41
CA GLY A 120 -5.46 5.31 6.01
C GLY A 120 -5.04 5.03 7.42
N ARG A 121 -5.87 4.24 8.11
CA ARG A 121 -5.61 3.69 9.43
C ARG A 121 -6.30 2.35 9.54
N GLY A 122 -5.54 1.33 9.91
CA GLY A 122 -6.05 0.01 10.26
C GLY A 122 -5.90 -0.23 11.76
N LEU A 123 -6.92 -0.81 12.39
CA LEU A 123 -6.91 -1.30 13.76
C LEU A 123 -7.16 -2.81 13.73
N LYS A 124 -6.28 -3.60 14.36
CA LYS A 124 -6.53 -5.02 14.57
C LYS A 124 -7.51 -5.19 15.73
N THR A 125 -8.62 -5.87 15.47
CA THR A 125 -9.65 -6.23 16.45
C THR A 125 -9.64 -7.76 16.66
N ALA A 126 -10.49 -8.25 17.56
CA ALA A 126 -10.67 -9.69 17.76
C ALA A 126 -11.19 -10.39 16.49
N ASP A 127 -12.04 -9.70 15.70
CA ASP A 127 -12.71 -10.26 14.52
C ASP A 127 -11.95 -10.03 13.20
N GLY A 128 -10.82 -9.33 13.23
CA GLY A 128 -10.04 -9.04 12.03
C GLY A 128 -9.46 -7.64 12.00
N TRP A 129 -9.42 -7.04 10.81
CA TRP A 129 -8.95 -5.67 10.63
C TRP A 129 -10.13 -4.73 10.38
N SER A 130 -10.16 -3.61 11.11
CA SER A 130 -11.00 -2.45 10.78
C SER A 130 -10.12 -1.41 10.11
N VAL A 131 -10.34 -1.12 8.83
CA VAL A 131 -9.52 -0.19 8.05
C VAL A 131 -10.36 0.96 7.50
N ILE A 132 -9.91 2.18 7.75
CA ILE A 132 -10.44 3.39 7.14
C ILE A 132 -9.44 3.87 6.09
N ILE A 133 -9.93 4.12 4.88
CA ILE A 133 -9.19 4.74 3.78
C ILE A 133 -9.90 6.05 3.43
N THR A 134 -9.16 7.16 3.48
CA THR A 134 -9.63 8.47 3.05
C THR A 134 -8.89 8.84 1.78
N ARG A 135 -9.63 9.04 0.69
CA ARG A 135 -9.09 9.43 -0.61
C ARG A 135 -9.92 10.54 -1.23
N ARG A 136 -9.35 11.24 -2.22
CA ARG A 136 -10.12 12.15 -3.06
C ARG A 136 -11.08 11.34 -3.94
N VAL A 137 -12.26 11.91 -4.18
CA VAL A 137 -13.19 11.38 -5.18
C VAL A 137 -12.65 11.67 -6.60
N PRO A 138 -13.01 10.87 -7.60
CA PRO A 138 -12.67 11.16 -9.00
C PRO A 138 -13.07 12.57 -9.40
N ALA A 139 -12.26 13.19 -10.26
CA ALA A 139 -12.57 14.51 -10.81
C ALA A 139 -13.92 14.47 -11.54
N GLY A 140 -14.76 15.48 -11.29
CA GLY A 140 -16.10 15.57 -11.87
C GLY A 140 -17.19 14.76 -11.16
N LEU A 141 -16.88 14.03 -10.07
CA LEU A 141 -17.91 13.35 -9.28
C LEU A 141 -18.66 14.36 -8.42
N ALA A 142 -19.80 14.83 -8.92
CA ALA A 142 -20.65 15.78 -8.22
C ALA A 142 -21.61 15.08 -7.24
N SER A 143 -22.22 15.88 -6.36
CA SER A 143 -23.29 15.41 -5.49
C SER A 143 -24.49 14.95 -6.32
N GLY A 144 -25.08 13.81 -5.97
CA GLY A 144 -26.13 13.14 -6.75
C GLY A 144 -25.61 12.29 -7.91
N SER A 145 -24.33 12.40 -8.28
CA SER A 145 -23.74 11.59 -9.35
C SER A 145 -23.37 10.18 -8.88
N ARG A 146 -23.26 9.27 -9.86
CA ARG A 146 -22.87 7.88 -9.65
C ARG A 146 -21.51 7.62 -10.27
N THR A 147 -20.76 6.73 -9.63
CA THR A 147 -19.57 6.09 -10.17
C THR A 147 -19.59 4.61 -9.77
N GLN A 148 -18.47 3.93 -9.91
CA GLN A 148 -18.27 2.55 -9.48
C GLN A 148 -17.08 2.46 -8.53
N THR A 149 -17.15 1.48 -7.64
CA THR A 149 -16.03 1.10 -6.78
C THR A 149 -15.86 -0.41 -6.81
N ALA A 150 -14.64 -0.89 -6.59
CA ALA A 150 -14.37 -2.29 -6.38
C ALA A 150 -13.39 -2.44 -5.20
N PHE A 151 -13.44 -3.59 -4.55
CA PHE A 151 -12.63 -3.89 -3.38
C PHE A 151 -11.81 -5.14 -3.62
N ALA A 152 -10.65 -5.20 -2.97
CA ALA A 152 -9.84 -6.40 -2.90
C ALA A 152 -9.28 -6.58 -1.48
N ILE A 153 -9.25 -7.82 -1.01
CA ILE A 153 -8.76 -8.21 0.32
C ILE A 153 -7.73 -9.32 0.15
N TRP A 154 -6.61 -9.18 0.85
CA TRP A 154 -5.57 -10.19 0.96
C TRP A 154 -5.52 -10.68 2.40
N GLU A 155 -5.72 -11.98 2.58
CA GLU A 155 -5.52 -12.68 3.85
C GLU A 155 -4.09 -13.23 3.95
N GLY A 156 -3.30 -12.63 4.83
CA GLY A 156 -1.89 -12.94 4.98
C GLY A 156 -1.61 -14.35 5.50
N SER A 157 -2.46 -14.87 6.40
CA SER A 157 -2.41 -16.24 6.92
C SER A 157 -2.57 -17.29 5.81
N HIS A 158 -3.28 -16.96 4.73
CA HIS A 158 -3.48 -17.83 3.57
C HIS A 158 -2.48 -17.58 2.43
N ASN A 159 -1.37 -16.88 2.73
CA ASN A 159 -0.33 -16.54 1.76
C ASN A 159 -0.87 -15.77 0.53
N GLU A 160 -1.96 -15.03 0.70
CA GLU A 160 -2.50 -14.18 -0.36
C GLU A 160 -1.56 -13.00 -0.59
N VAL A 161 -1.10 -12.88 -1.84
CA VAL A 161 -0.24 -11.80 -2.33
C VAL A 161 -0.46 -11.64 -3.84
N GLY A 162 -0.23 -10.42 -4.34
CA GLY A 162 -0.33 -10.13 -5.77
C GLY A 162 -1.75 -10.36 -6.30
N ALA A 163 -1.91 -11.30 -7.23
CA ALA A 163 -3.21 -11.65 -7.82
C ALA A 163 -4.02 -12.66 -6.97
N ARG A 164 -3.40 -13.34 -6.01
CA ARG A 164 -4.09 -14.23 -5.06
C ARG A 164 -4.75 -13.37 -3.99
N LYS A 165 -6.06 -13.19 -4.10
CA LYS A 165 -6.90 -12.32 -3.28
C LYS A 165 -8.36 -12.59 -3.56
N MET A 166 -9.22 -12.19 -2.63
CA MET A 166 -10.63 -11.99 -2.92
C MET A 166 -10.85 -10.59 -3.50
N ARG A 167 -11.76 -10.46 -4.46
CA ARG A 167 -12.13 -9.17 -5.06
C ARG A 167 -13.61 -9.15 -5.42
N THR A 168 -14.16 -7.95 -5.48
CA THR A 168 -15.49 -7.70 -6.04
C THR A 168 -15.39 -7.42 -7.55
N GLY A 169 -16.53 -7.51 -8.24
CA GLY A 169 -16.73 -6.75 -9.49
C GLY A 169 -16.95 -5.27 -9.19
N TRP A 170 -17.44 -4.52 -10.19
CA TRP A 170 -17.89 -3.15 -9.98
C TRP A 170 -19.16 -3.11 -9.11
N ILE A 171 -19.14 -2.23 -8.12
CA ILE A 171 -20.26 -1.93 -7.22
C ILE A 171 -20.65 -0.46 -7.43
N PRO A 172 -21.94 -0.15 -7.69
CA PRO A 172 -22.38 1.23 -7.85
C PRO A 172 -22.12 2.05 -6.58
N LEU A 173 -21.49 3.21 -6.75
CA LEU A 173 -21.27 4.19 -5.70
C LEU A 173 -22.05 5.46 -6.02
N LEU A 174 -22.99 5.83 -5.13
CA LEU A 174 -23.75 7.07 -5.22
C LEU A 174 -23.16 8.10 -4.26
N MET A 175 -22.74 9.26 -4.78
CA MET A 175 -22.48 10.41 -3.93
C MET A 175 -23.82 11.02 -3.54
N LYS A 176 -24.22 10.83 -2.29
CA LYS A 176 -25.50 11.35 -1.82
C LYS A 176 -25.51 12.87 -1.90
N GLY A 177 -26.62 13.41 -2.42
CA GLY A 177 -27.03 14.81 -2.25
C GLY A 177 -26.86 15.26 -0.81
N LYS A 178 -26.46 16.51 -0.58
CA LYS A 178 -26.72 17.14 0.72
C LYS A 178 -28.22 17.28 0.92
#